data_AF-A0A9W9WX78-F1
#
_entry.id   AF-A0A9W9WX78-F1
#
_cell.length_a   1.000
_cell.length_b   1.000
_cell.length_c   1.000
_cell.angle_alpha   90.00
_cell.angle_beta   90.00
_cell.angle_gamma   90.00
#
_symmetry.space_group_name_H-M   'P 1'
#
loop_
_entity.id
_entity.type
_entity.pdbx_description
1 polymer ?
#
loop_
_entity_poly.entity_id
_entity_poly.type
_entity_poly.pdbx_seq_one_letter_code
_entity_poly.pdbx_strand_id
1 'polypeptide(L)'
;MFDEDTFKGGECKPLKVLIAVSDGNIKAEDNHTEVQNSEDEEDGDGGDWESSSQDDQDDDQEDREDQEDQEDHDEVDNPDTEPGIILPDDIRPSTELAASWLNGLLRNQDSLRKAVRPEILAHLGLNCPGPGRVLDGQVLGTQVCPKSTVISLDTGVLYRRTIGSKEHIGLKTRCAPCNGRFMFEEFLRTNLLEKNPDQTICSHKSCVGSLWESSKLCRKHFLEWTPELLGEDVDTMNELRDLVNRATSKRWHRQTDIMGRAMELRKSGEANVPASQIVNIDLETKIHSREVLQVGLADSKGAAVLDCLTRYSEGVTAPSVSSSSGPATWRQKQYERKVRQYSTVNGTLDAKGVVAKLRANGINKDTIFVAWATWPFDLRYLRLWLEDEMFEDVLPGDENVCMLMHEFRINFKNMLGTTCYRGKAFPISLPVLFVVFFGNTHDLAGRNHHALYDAQQTALMMTLFDDLCRRPHERVFFKGCGVTKMGSRKRQMSIEESLALMSIPKRVRHHYDEDEDEDEDQ
;
A
#
# COMPACT_ATOMS: atom_id res chain seq x y z
N MET A 1 47.69 -23.29 -14.56
CA MET A 1 48.34 -22.19 -15.30
C MET A 1 47.26 -21.61 -16.20
N PHE A 2 46.45 -20.71 -15.65
CA PHE A 2 45.35 -20.04 -16.35
C PHE A 2 45.67 -18.55 -16.35
N ASP A 3 45.61 -17.96 -17.54
CA ASP A 3 45.96 -16.58 -17.82
C ASP A 3 45.09 -15.59 -17.02
N GLU A 4 45.75 -14.59 -16.45
CA GLU A 4 45.11 -13.43 -15.82
C GLU A 4 44.64 -12.45 -16.90
N ASP A 5 43.32 -12.29 -17.00
CA ASP A 5 42.69 -11.32 -17.89
C ASP A 5 43.03 -9.88 -17.52
N THR A 6 43.46 -9.15 -18.55
CA THR A 6 43.88 -7.76 -18.51
C THR A 6 42.65 -6.85 -18.55
N PHE A 7 42.32 -6.21 -17.42
CA PHE A 7 41.28 -5.17 -17.38
C PHE A 7 41.73 -3.92 -18.16
N LYS A 8 40.84 -3.38 -19.02
CA LYS A 8 41.08 -2.11 -19.72
C LYS A 8 40.95 -0.94 -18.74
N GLY A 9 41.84 0.06 -18.86
CA GLY A 9 41.83 1.25 -18.02
C GLY A 9 40.50 2.00 -18.12
N GLY A 10 39.77 2.10 -16.99
CA GLY A 10 38.50 2.81 -16.88
C GLY A 10 37.40 2.04 -16.14
N GLU A 11 37.52 0.73 -15.97
CA GLU A 11 36.54 -0.10 -15.26
C GLU A 11 36.91 -0.25 -13.78
N CYS A 12 36.06 0.25 -12.87
CA CYS A 12 36.19 -0.04 -11.44
C CYS A 12 35.88 -1.52 -11.20
N LYS A 13 36.82 -2.27 -10.60
CA LYS A 13 36.57 -3.64 -10.14
C LYS A 13 35.33 -3.67 -9.22
N PRO A 14 34.44 -4.66 -9.35
CA PRO A 14 33.34 -4.86 -8.41
C PRO A 14 33.89 -4.91 -6.97
N LEU A 15 33.41 -4.02 -6.11
CA LEU A 15 33.83 -3.98 -4.72
C LEU A 15 33.20 -5.18 -3.99
N LYS A 16 33.99 -6.21 -3.70
CA LYS A 16 33.57 -7.27 -2.76
C LYS A 16 33.54 -6.66 -1.36
N VAL A 17 32.35 -6.34 -0.86
CA VAL A 17 32.16 -5.97 0.54
C VAL A 17 32.21 -7.26 1.36
N LEU A 18 33.27 -7.43 2.14
CA LEU A 18 33.37 -8.53 3.11
C LEU A 18 32.41 -8.22 4.26
N ILE A 19 31.32 -8.98 4.36
CA ILE A 19 30.46 -8.99 5.53
C ILE A 19 31.20 -9.82 6.59
N ALA A 20 31.55 -9.20 7.72
CA ALA A 20 32.13 -9.90 8.85
C ALA A 20 31.07 -10.83 9.44
N VAL A 21 31.21 -12.13 9.20
CA VAL A 21 30.46 -13.16 9.94
C VAL A 21 31.04 -13.18 11.35
N SER A 22 30.24 -12.81 12.33
CA SER A 22 30.62 -12.89 13.74
C SER A 22 30.67 -14.37 14.15
N ASP A 23 31.85 -14.96 14.18
CA ASP A 23 32.10 -16.28 14.77
C ASP A 23 31.89 -16.24 16.29
N GLY A 24 30.63 -16.38 16.70
CA GLY A 24 30.22 -16.59 18.10
C GLY A 24 30.55 -18.02 18.53
N ASN A 25 31.71 -18.19 19.14
CA ASN A 25 32.18 -19.44 19.73
C ASN A 25 31.33 -19.81 20.97
N ILE A 26 30.28 -20.61 20.79
CA ILE A 26 29.58 -21.29 21.89
C ILE A 26 29.92 -22.78 21.81
N LYS A 27 30.80 -23.22 22.73
CA LYS A 27 31.00 -24.64 23.02
C LYS A 27 29.74 -25.18 23.70
N ALA A 28 29.00 -26.04 23.01
CA ALA A 28 28.04 -26.95 23.62
C ALA A 28 28.53 -28.38 23.38
N GLU A 29 28.54 -29.17 24.45
CA GLU A 29 29.05 -30.54 24.48
C GLU A 29 28.16 -31.49 23.67
N ASP A 30 28.82 -32.38 22.94
CA ASP A 30 28.26 -33.49 22.19
C ASP A 30 27.45 -34.44 23.08
N ASN A 31 26.25 -34.80 22.63
CA ASN A 31 25.67 -36.12 22.87
C ASN A 31 25.04 -36.65 21.58
N HIS A 32 25.69 -37.68 21.05
CA HIS A 32 25.29 -38.47 19.89
C HIS A 32 23.88 -39.07 20.03
N THR A 33 23.07 -38.96 18.99
CA THR A 33 22.18 -40.06 18.54
C THR A 33 21.97 -39.92 17.03
N GLU A 34 22.42 -40.94 16.28
CA GLU A 34 22.24 -41.08 14.84
C GLU A 34 20.77 -41.33 14.47
N VAL A 35 20.22 -40.55 13.54
CA VAL A 35 19.08 -40.94 12.70
C VAL A 35 19.29 -40.37 11.28
N GLN A 36 19.17 -41.24 10.28
CA GLN A 36 19.28 -40.97 8.85
C GLN A 36 17.99 -40.40 8.22
N ASN A 37 18.17 -39.71 7.09
CA ASN A 37 17.19 -39.25 6.07
C ASN A 37 16.39 -38.00 6.48
N SER A 38 16.11 -37.01 5.61
CA SER A 38 16.12 -36.91 4.14
C SER A 38 16.45 -35.47 3.71
N GLU A 39 16.96 -35.33 2.49
CA GLU A 39 17.26 -34.07 1.82
C GLU A 39 16.00 -33.22 1.62
N ASP A 40 15.90 -32.10 2.33
CA ASP A 40 14.98 -30.99 2.02
C ASP A 40 15.84 -29.75 1.72
N GLU A 41 15.78 -29.30 0.48
CA GLU A 41 16.38 -28.04 0.03
C GLU A 41 15.58 -26.87 0.64
N GLU A 42 16.12 -26.26 1.70
CA GLU A 42 15.64 -24.98 2.22
C GLU A 42 16.05 -23.84 1.27
N ASP A 43 15.14 -23.46 0.37
CA ASP A 43 15.20 -22.19 -0.34
C ASP A 43 14.93 -21.03 0.63
N GLY A 44 16.00 -20.51 1.23
CA GLY A 44 16.01 -19.30 2.04
C GLY A 44 15.83 -18.04 1.17
N ASP A 45 14.61 -17.71 0.79
CA ASP A 45 14.24 -16.38 0.26
C ASP A 45 13.64 -15.51 1.38
N GLY A 46 14.53 -15.04 2.25
CA GLY A 46 14.24 -14.04 3.29
C GLY A 46 14.07 -12.63 2.69
N GLY A 47 13.12 -12.48 1.77
CA GLY A 47 12.71 -11.17 1.26
C GLY A 47 11.95 -10.40 2.33
N ASP A 48 12.55 -9.33 2.86
CA ASP A 48 11.89 -8.33 3.70
C ASP A 48 10.91 -7.54 2.82
N TRP A 49 9.73 -8.11 2.57
CA TRP A 49 8.66 -7.50 1.79
C TRP A 49 7.86 -6.55 2.69
N GLU A 50 8.35 -5.32 2.86
CA GLU A 50 7.54 -4.20 3.36
C GLU A 50 6.30 -4.04 2.46
N SER A 51 5.11 -4.14 3.05
CA SER A 51 3.81 -3.99 2.38
C SER A 51 3.72 -2.64 1.67
N SER A 52 3.59 -2.66 0.35
CA SER A 52 3.42 -1.48 -0.50
C SER A 52 1.96 -0.98 -0.49
N SER A 53 1.55 -0.43 0.66
CA SER A 53 0.34 0.39 0.82
C SER A 53 0.71 1.65 1.60
N GLN A 54 1.50 2.52 0.96
CA GLN A 54 1.88 3.84 1.48
C GLN A 54 2.00 4.80 0.30
N ASP A 55 0.95 5.58 0.05
CA ASP A 55 1.04 6.82 -0.72
C ASP A 55 0.72 7.96 0.25
N ASP A 56 1.78 8.62 0.71
CA ASP A 56 1.72 9.79 1.58
C ASP A 56 2.07 11.05 0.77
N GLN A 57 1.23 12.09 0.81
CA GLN A 57 1.56 13.45 0.34
C GLN A 57 1.01 14.48 1.34
N ASP A 58 1.87 15.42 1.79
CA ASP A 58 1.55 16.50 2.73
C ASP A 58 1.81 17.86 2.05
N ASP A 59 0.81 18.75 2.05
CA ASP A 59 0.98 20.20 2.03
C ASP A 59 0.21 20.78 3.22
N ASP A 60 0.91 21.50 4.10
CA ASP A 60 0.36 22.27 5.24
C ASP A 60 0.31 23.76 4.85
N GLN A 61 -0.89 24.35 4.87
CA GLN A 61 -1.08 25.77 5.16
C GLN A 61 -1.73 25.88 6.55
N GLU A 62 -1.10 26.69 7.41
CA GLU A 62 -1.50 26.95 8.79
C GLU A 62 -2.63 27.97 8.83
N ASP A 63 -3.81 27.58 9.36
CA ASP A 63 -4.83 28.55 9.77
C ASP A 63 -4.61 28.97 11.23
N ARG A 64 -4.41 30.28 11.39
CA ARG A 64 -4.40 31.01 12.65
C ARG A 64 -5.80 31.09 13.23
N GLU A 65 -5.94 30.66 14.48
CA GLU A 65 -7.02 31.11 15.35
C GLU A 65 -6.64 32.49 15.89
N ASP A 66 -7.56 33.48 15.80
CA ASP A 66 -8.04 34.18 16.99
C ASP A 66 -9.07 35.29 16.67
N GLN A 67 -10.18 35.22 17.42
CA GLN A 67 -10.89 36.31 18.09
C GLN A 67 -11.77 37.30 17.31
N GLU A 68 -12.95 37.46 17.90
CA GLU A 68 -14.09 38.29 17.53
C GLU A 68 -13.91 39.77 17.92
N ASP A 69 -14.66 40.61 17.19
CA ASP A 69 -15.20 41.94 17.54
C ASP A 69 -14.26 43.16 17.70
N GLN A 70 -14.26 44.03 16.68
CA GLN A 70 -14.64 45.44 16.86
C GLN A 70 -14.94 46.18 15.55
N GLU A 71 -15.92 47.07 15.65
CA GLU A 71 -16.62 47.81 14.61
C GLU A 71 -15.80 48.93 13.93
N ASP A 72 -16.26 49.25 12.72
CA ASP A 72 -16.33 50.58 12.09
C ASP A 72 -15.11 51.25 11.41
N HIS A 73 -15.40 51.58 10.14
CA HIS A 73 -15.02 52.76 9.36
C HIS A 73 -13.75 52.77 8.46
N ASP A 74 -14.07 52.95 7.17
CA ASP A 74 -13.45 53.79 6.13
C ASP A 74 -12.49 53.17 5.09
N GLU A 75 -12.89 53.42 3.84
CA GLU A 75 -12.22 53.15 2.56
C GLU A 75 -10.78 53.69 2.52
N VAL A 76 -9.79 52.80 2.31
CA VAL A 76 -8.51 53.18 1.71
C VAL A 76 -7.94 52.01 0.89
N ASP A 77 -7.33 52.38 -0.24
CA ASP A 77 -6.66 51.58 -1.27
C ASP A 77 -6.00 50.28 -0.82
N ASN A 78 -6.14 49.27 -1.69
CA ASN A 78 -5.64 47.90 -1.50
C ASN A 78 -4.35 47.68 -2.30
N PRO A 79 -3.16 47.63 -1.66
CA PRO A 79 -1.96 47.16 -2.32
C PRO A 79 -1.30 46.02 -1.53
N ASP A 80 -1.96 44.90 -1.24
CA ASP A 80 -1.26 43.72 -0.72
C ASP A 80 -1.89 42.42 -1.24
N THR A 81 -1.37 41.98 -2.38
CA THR A 81 -1.42 40.55 -2.75
C THR A 81 -0.49 39.83 -1.80
N GLU A 82 -1.02 38.90 -1.00
CA GLU A 82 -0.20 38.08 -0.12
C GLU A 82 0.97 37.45 -0.90
N PRO A 83 2.20 37.51 -0.38
CA PRO A 83 3.34 36.86 -1.00
C PRO A 83 3.16 35.35 -0.83
N GLY A 84 2.72 34.69 -1.91
CA GLY A 84 2.83 33.24 -2.02
C GLY A 84 4.26 32.81 -1.66
N ILE A 85 4.40 31.69 -0.96
CA ILE A 85 5.69 31.15 -0.53
C ILE A 85 6.58 30.98 -1.77
N ILE A 86 7.45 31.97 -2.02
CA ILE A 86 8.53 31.86 -2.99
C ILE A 86 9.57 30.96 -2.34
N LEU A 87 9.44 29.65 -2.55
CA LEU A 87 10.59 28.75 -2.41
C LEU A 87 11.68 29.34 -3.31
N PRO A 88 12.89 29.66 -2.79
CA PRO A 88 13.92 30.25 -3.61
C PRO A 88 14.17 29.35 -4.82
N ASP A 89 14.04 29.90 -6.02
CA ASP A 89 14.26 29.17 -7.30
C ASP A 89 15.66 28.51 -7.37
N ASP A 90 16.57 28.90 -6.48
CA ASP A 90 17.95 28.42 -6.39
C ASP A 90 18.22 27.29 -5.39
N ILE A 91 17.22 26.75 -4.68
CA ILE A 91 17.44 25.49 -3.95
C ILE A 91 17.51 24.36 -4.98
N ARG A 92 18.73 24.06 -5.44
CA ARG A 92 19.04 22.84 -6.19
C ARG A 92 18.36 21.68 -5.46
N PRO A 93 17.42 20.97 -6.10
CA PRO A 93 16.74 19.87 -5.46
C PRO A 93 17.80 18.87 -5.00
N SER A 94 17.87 18.64 -3.69
CA SER A 94 18.68 17.56 -3.17
C SER A 94 17.79 16.33 -3.05
N THR A 95 18.36 15.18 -3.39
CA THR A 95 17.80 13.88 -3.08
C THR A 95 17.31 13.77 -1.64
N GLU A 96 17.99 14.45 -0.71
CA GLU A 96 17.64 14.47 0.72
C GLU A 96 16.26 15.11 0.95
N LEU A 97 15.87 16.10 0.13
CA LEU A 97 14.55 16.72 0.15
C LEU A 97 13.48 15.76 -0.38
N ALA A 98 13.72 15.11 -1.53
CA ALA A 98 12.78 14.14 -2.11
C ALA A 98 12.60 12.89 -1.21
N ALA A 99 13.68 12.45 -0.58
CA ALA A 99 13.67 11.39 0.42
C ALA A 99 12.86 11.74 1.66
N SER A 100 13.02 12.98 2.15
CA SER A 100 12.24 13.48 3.29
C SER A 100 10.75 13.58 2.98
N TRP A 101 10.41 13.68 1.69
CA TRP A 101 9.05 13.68 1.17
C TRP A 101 8.40 12.29 1.25
N LEU A 102 9.13 11.23 0.90
CA LEU A 102 8.57 9.87 0.84
C LEU A 102 8.55 9.14 2.18
N ASN A 103 9.56 9.37 2.99
CA ASN A 103 9.59 8.92 4.36
C ASN A 103 10.05 10.11 5.14
N GLY A 104 9.11 10.82 5.77
CA GLY A 104 9.46 11.80 6.78
C GLY A 104 10.44 11.12 7.73
N LEU A 105 11.74 11.42 7.58
CA LEU A 105 12.79 10.91 8.46
C LEU A 105 12.24 11.18 9.84
N LEU A 106 12.05 10.12 10.65
CA LEU A 106 11.40 10.24 11.95
C LEU A 106 12.00 11.47 12.61
N ARG A 107 11.19 12.54 12.77
CA ARG A 107 11.67 13.86 13.25
C ARG A 107 12.34 13.76 14.63
N ASN A 108 12.30 12.56 15.22
CA ASN A 108 12.78 12.18 16.52
C ASN A 108 13.86 11.07 16.46
N GLN A 109 14.79 11.12 15.50
CA GLN A 109 15.96 10.21 15.47
C GLN A 109 16.69 10.21 16.83
N ASP A 110 16.75 11.34 17.52
CA ASP A 110 17.37 11.46 18.85
C ASP A 110 16.67 10.62 19.93
N SER A 111 15.34 10.48 19.86
CA SER A 111 14.60 9.61 20.78
C SER A 111 14.92 8.13 20.53
N LEU A 112 15.07 7.74 19.25
CA LEU A 112 15.44 6.37 18.88
C LEU A 112 16.88 6.08 19.32
N ARG A 113 17.81 7.02 19.12
CA ARG A 113 19.21 6.89 19.56
C ARG A 113 19.32 6.55 21.05
N LYS A 114 18.47 7.14 21.89
CA LYS A 114 18.45 6.86 23.34
C LYS A 114 17.87 5.48 23.70
N ALA A 115 16.98 4.94 22.86
CA ALA A 115 16.30 3.67 23.09
C ALA A 115 17.00 2.46 22.42
N VAL A 116 17.98 2.72 21.55
CA VAL A 116 18.78 1.69 20.89
C VAL A 116 19.58 0.88 21.91
N ARG A 117 19.53 -0.44 21.75
CA ARG A 117 20.40 -1.38 22.49
C ARG A 117 21.57 -1.80 21.58
N PRO A 118 22.83 -1.76 22.06
CA PRO A 118 24.01 -2.06 21.23
C PRO A 118 23.96 -3.42 20.53
N GLU A 119 23.34 -4.41 21.16
CA GLU A 119 23.27 -5.80 20.67
C GLU A 119 22.43 -5.95 19.39
N ILE A 120 21.65 -4.91 19.02
CA ILE A 120 20.68 -4.94 17.92
C ILE A 120 21.17 -4.10 16.72
N LEU A 121 22.37 -3.51 16.82
CA LEU A 121 22.93 -2.65 15.78
C LEU A 121 23.83 -3.41 14.80
N ALA A 122 23.28 -4.44 14.15
CA ALA A 122 24.03 -5.31 13.22
C ALA A 122 24.77 -4.56 12.10
N HIS A 123 24.37 -3.33 11.79
CA HIS A 123 24.97 -2.50 10.75
C HIS A 123 25.90 -1.40 11.25
N LEU A 124 26.05 -1.22 12.57
CA LEU A 124 26.96 -0.23 13.13
C LEU A 124 28.41 -0.55 12.74
N GLY A 125 29.12 0.45 12.21
CA GLY A 125 30.49 0.32 11.75
C GLY A 125 30.65 -0.26 10.34
N LEU A 126 29.58 -0.72 9.69
CA LEU A 126 29.65 -1.16 8.29
C LEU A 126 29.75 0.04 7.35
N ASN A 127 30.36 -0.15 6.19
CA ASN A 127 30.36 0.86 5.13
C ASN A 127 28.99 0.89 4.44
N CYS A 128 28.47 2.10 4.22
CA CYS A 128 27.26 2.28 3.44
C CYS A 128 27.45 1.73 2.02
N PRO A 129 26.58 0.82 1.53
CA PRO A 129 26.69 0.25 0.20
C PRO A 129 26.40 1.28 -0.90
N GLY A 130 25.71 2.37 -0.57
CA GLY A 130 25.26 3.38 -1.52
C GLY A 130 23.75 3.32 -1.76
N PRO A 131 23.25 4.16 -2.69
CA PRO A 131 21.83 4.22 -3.04
C PRO A 131 21.37 3.06 -3.92
N GLY A 132 22.30 2.31 -4.53
CA GLY A 132 21.96 1.13 -5.36
C GLY A 132 21.26 0.01 -4.58
N ARG A 133 20.60 -0.89 -5.32
CA ARG A 133 20.06 -2.14 -4.76
C ARG A 133 21.20 -3.03 -4.29
N VAL A 134 20.97 -3.80 -3.23
CA VAL A 134 21.91 -4.82 -2.75
C VAL A 134 21.21 -6.16 -2.87
N LEU A 135 21.81 -7.09 -3.60
CA LEU A 135 21.33 -8.46 -3.76
C LEU A 135 22.46 -9.40 -3.36
N ASP A 136 22.21 -10.32 -2.43
CA ASP A 136 23.20 -11.28 -1.92
C ASP A 136 24.51 -10.63 -1.46
N GLY A 137 24.40 -9.47 -0.80
CA GLY A 137 25.55 -8.69 -0.31
C GLY A 137 26.32 -7.92 -1.41
N GLN A 138 25.88 -8.01 -2.67
CA GLN A 138 26.49 -7.29 -3.81
C GLN A 138 25.66 -6.06 -4.18
N VAL A 139 26.33 -4.91 -4.33
CA VAL A 139 25.69 -3.70 -4.84
C VAL A 139 25.42 -3.87 -6.33
N LEU A 140 24.14 -3.90 -6.70
CA LEU A 140 23.69 -3.89 -8.09
C LEU A 140 23.80 -2.47 -8.64
N GLY A 141 24.62 -2.31 -9.67
CA GLY A 141 24.87 -1.03 -10.35
C GLY A 141 26.20 -0.38 -9.95
N THR A 142 26.42 0.84 -10.44
CA THR A 142 27.69 1.56 -10.27
C THR A 142 27.69 2.55 -9.11
N GLN A 143 26.54 2.76 -8.46
CA GLN A 143 26.39 3.79 -7.43
C GLN A 143 26.74 3.25 -6.04
N VAL A 144 28.03 3.31 -5.71
CA VAL A 144 28.52 3.17 -4.33
C VAL A 144 28.19 4.41 -3.50
N CYS A 145 28.30 4.32 -2.17
CA CYS A 145 28.13 5.51 -1.32
C CYS A 145 29.16 6.58 -1.71
N PRO A 146 28.74 7.77 -2.17
CA PRO A 146 29.67 8.77 -2.70
C PRO A 146 30.60 9.34 -1.62
N LYS A 147 30.21 9.22 -0.35
CA LYS A 147 30.97 9.69 0.82
C LYS A 147 31.66 8.54 1.56
N SER A 148 31.59 7.30 1.06
CA SER A 148 32.07 6.09 1.74
C SER A 148 31.71 6.06 3.22
N THR A 149 30.48 6.47 3.53
CA THR A 149 30.06 6.74 4.90
C THR A 149 29.99 5.46 5.71
N VAL A 150 30.67 5.43 6.85
CA VAL A 150 30.48 4.37 7.86
C VAL A 150 29.16 4.61 8.56
N ILE A 151 28.34 3.57 8.67
CA ILE A 151 27.05 3.60 9.36
C ILE A 151 27.29 3.75 10.87
N SER A 152 26.84 4.87 11.42
CA SER A 152 26.82 5.17 12.84
C SER A 152 25.41 5.57 13.27
N LEU A 153 25.19 5.83 14.56
CA LEU A 153 23.95 6.45 15.04
C LEU A 153 23.74 7.86 14.45
N ASP A 154 24.81 8.53 14.04
CA ASP A 154 24.77 9.88 13.47
C ASP A 154 24.50 9.86 11.97
N THR A 155 25.02 8.85 11.26
CA THR A 155 24.98 8.80 9.81
C THR A 155 23.94 7.83 9.25
N GLY A 156 23.54 6.81 10.01
CA GLY A 156 22.57 5.80 9.63
C GLY A 156 21.12 6.24 9.81
N VAL A 157 20.20 5.47 9.22
CA VAL A 157 18.76 5.65 9.46
C VAL A 157 18.31 4.64 10.51
N LEU A 158 17.79 5.12 11.64
CA LEU A 158 17.16 4.23 12.60
C LEU A 158 15.78 3.80 12.10
N TYR A 159 15.46 2.53 12.25
CA TYR A 159 14.13 1.99 12.04
C TYR A 159 13.60 1.38 13.33
N ARG A 160 12.27 1.37 13.46
CA ARG A 160 11.57 0.72 14.55
C ARG A 160 10.67 -0.35 13.97
N ARG A 161 10.83 -1.60 14.42
CA ARG A 161 9.99 -2.74 14.01
C ARG A 161 9.43 -3.41 15.26
N THR A 162 8.14 -3.70 15.25
CA THR A 162 7.49 -4.44 16.34
C THR A 162 7.47 -5.92 15.98
N ILE A 163 8.10 -6.76 16.80
CA ILE A 163 8.12 -8.22 16.63
C ILE A 163 7.50 -8.83 17.89
N GLY A 164 6.28 -9.35 17.76
CA GLY A 164 5.46 -9.74 18.89
C GLY A 164 5.12 -8.53 19.77
N SER A 165 5.41 -8.62 21.07
CA SER A 165 5.25 -7.53 22.05
C SER A 165 6.49 -6.66 22.24
N LYS A 166 7.60 -6.95 21.53
CA LYS A 166 8.87 -6.25 21.69
C LYS A 166 9.11 -5.27 20.55
N GLU A 167 9.35 -4.02 20.91
CA GLU A 167 9.90 -3.03 19.98
C GLU A 167 11.39 -3.30 19.75
N HIS A 168 11.77 -3.42 18.48
CA HIS A 168 13.14 -3.53 18.04
C HIS A 168 13.52 -2.23 17.34
N ILE A 169 14.58 -1.58 17.81
CA ILE A 169 15.16 -0.42 17.16
C ILE A 169 16.49 -0.86 16.55
N GLY A 170 16.59 -0.77 15.23
CA GLY A 170 17.78 -1.12 14.49
C GLY A 170 18.28 0.05 13.64
N LEU A 171 19.48 -0.11 13.08
CA LEU A 171 20.00 0.77 12.04
C LEU A 171 19.74 0.14 10.68
N LYS A 172 19.31 0.91 9.67
CA LYS A 172 19.28 0.42 8.28
C LYS A 172 20.71 0.27 7.76
N THR A 173 20.88 -0.53 6.70
CA THR A 173 22.18 -0.79 6.04
C THR A 173 22.78 0.41 5.33
N ARG A 174 22.06 1.54 5.20
CA ARG A 174 22.45 2.72 4.41
C ARG A 174 22.53 3.96 5.29
N CYS A 175 23.45 4.87 4.95
CA CYS A 175 23.48 6.20 5.55
C CYS A 175 22.24 6.99 5.10
N ALA A 176 21.82 7.98 5.88
CA ALA A 176 20.57 8.71 5.64
C ALA A 176 20.41 9.25 4.20
N PRO A 177 21.42 9.89 3.58
CA PRO A 177 21.31 10.33 2.19
C PRO A 177 21.12 9.18 1.19
N CYS A 178 21.87 8.07 1.36
CA CYS A 178 21.78 6.92 0.46
C CYS A 178 20.47 6.16 0.65
N ASN A 179 20.00 6.03 1.89
CA ASN A 179 18.68 5.45 2.18
C ASN A 179 17.58 6.29 1.55
N GLY A 180 17.67 7.61 1.68
CA GLY A 180 16.73 8.53 1.06
C GLY A 180 16.66 8.39 -0.45
N ARG A 181 17.81 8.38 -1.11
CA ARG A 181 17.91 8.13 -2.57
C ARG A 181 17.28 6.79 -2.95
N PHE A 182 17.64 5.74 -2.21
CA PHE A 182 17.13 4.40 -2.44
C PHE A 182 15.60 4.36 -2.37
N MET A 183 15.00 4.93 -1.31
CA MET A 183 13.54 5.00 -1.17
C MET A 183 12.89 5.81 -2.29
N PHE A 184 13.51 6.93 -2.71
CA PHE A 184 13.01 7.71 -3.83
C PHE A 184 13.04 6.94 -5.15
N GLU A 185 14.13 6.24 -5.44
CA GLU A 185 14.20 5.39 -6.63
C GLU A 185 13.24 4.19 -6.54
N GLU A 186 13.06 3.57 -5.38
CA GLU A 186 12.05 2.52 -5.19
C GLU A 186 10.64 3.05 -5.45
N PHE A 187 10.30 4.24 -4.95
CA PHE A 187 9.01 4.89 -5.22
C PHE A 187 8.81 5.13 -6.71
N LEU A 188 9.78 5.75 -7.39
CA LEU A 188 9.71 5.97 -8.83
C LEU A 188 9.52 4.66 -9.60
N ARG A 189 10.19 3.60 -9.16
CA ARG A 189 10.12 2.30 -9.81
C ARG A 189 8.79 1.60 -9.58
N THR A 190 8.24 1.69 -8.37
CA THR A 190 6.94 1.11 -7.99
C THR A 190 5.81 1.81 -8.72
N ASN A 191 5.93 3.12 -8.90
CA ASN A 191 4.92 3.98 -9.51
C ASN A 191 5.15 4.25 -11.01
N LEU A 192 6.06 3.52 -11.65
CA LEU A 192 6.36 3.65 -13.09
C LEU A 192 6.74 5.09 -13.51
N LEU A 193 7.34 5.84 -12.59
CA LEU A 193 7.81 7.22 -12.77
C LEU A 193 9.31 7.30 -13.06
N GLU A 194 10.03 6.19 -13.14
CA GLU A 194 11.44 6.18 -13.53
C GLU A 194 11.61 6.63 -14.99
N LYS A 195 12.55 7.54 -15.26
CA LYS A 195 12.83 8.03 -16.62
C LYS A 195 13.38 6.95 -17.53
N ASN A 196 13.11 7.07 -18.82
CA ASN A 196 13.79 6.24 -19.82
C ASN A 196 15.27 6.67 -19.96
N PRO A 197 16.18 5.75 -20.36
CA PRO A 197 17.62 6.03 -20.46
C PRO A 197 17.98 7.23 -21.34
N ASP A 198 17.18 7.47 -22.38
CA ASP A 198 17.33 8.53 -23.38
C ASP A 198 16.48 9.78 -23.10
N GLN A 199 15.66 9.75 -22.05
CA GLN A 199 14.76 10.85 -21.72
C GLN A 199 15.51 12.01 -21.06
N THR A 200 15.34 13.20 -21.64
CA THR A 200 15.94 14.45 -21.13
C THR A 200 14.90 15.51 -20.72
N ILE A 201 13.65 15.34 -21.14
CA ILE A 201 12.53 16.26 -20.88
C ILE A 201 11.34 15.53 -20.23
N CYS A 202 10.53 16.29 -19.50
CA CYS A 202 9.32 15.81 -18.84
C CYS A 202 8.38 15.04 -19.77
N SER A 203 7.86 13.90 -19.31
CA SER A 203 6.90 13.06 -20.04
C SER A 203 5.47 13.61 -20.03
N HIS A 204 5.16 14.57 -19.15
CA HIS A 204 3.85 15.22 -19.16
C HIS A 204 3.63 15.94 -20.48
N LYS A 205 2.42 15.78 -21.05
CA LYS A 205 2.07 16.32 -22.35
C LYS A 205 2.38 17.82 -22.43
N SER A 206 3.07 18.22 -23.51
CA SER A 206 3.47 19.61 -23.79
C SER A 206 4.45 20.22 -22.78
N CYS A 207 5.02 19.44 -21.86
CA CYS A 207 6.02 19.94 -20.93
C CYS A 207 7.43 19.82 -21.52
N VAL A 208 8.17 20.93 -21.57
CA VAL A 208 9.59 20.96 -21.94
C VAL A 208 10.52 21.14 -20.73
N GLY A 209 9.96 21.03 -19.52
CA GLY A 209 10.72 21.16 -18.28
C GLY A 209 11.74 20.04 -18.13
N SER A 210 12.90 20.38 -17.56
CA SER A 210 13.95 19.41 -17.23
C SER A 210 13.42 18.35 -16.25
N LEU A 211 13.91 17.13 -16.40
CA LEU A 211 13.58 16.02 -15.51
C LEU A 211 13.99 16.32 -14.07
N TRP A 212 13.15 15.90 -13.13
CA TRP A 212 13.47 15.95 -11.71
C TRP A 212 14.20 14.67 -11.31
N GLU A 213 15.53 14.75 -11.25
CA GLU A 213 16.41 13.64 -10.90
C GLU A 213 16.31 12.41 -11.85
N SER A 214 15.86 11.27 -11.32
CA SER A 214 15.59 10.02 -12.03
C SER A 214 14.11 9.87 -12.40
N SER A 215 13.27 10.85 -12.09
CA SER A 215 11.86 10.87 -12.49
C SER A 215 11.71 11.17 -13.98
N LYS A 216 10.69 10.57 -14.61
CA LYS A 216 10.20 10.90 -15.95
C LYS A 216 9.41 12.22 -15.98
N LEU A 217 9.20 12.86 -14.83
CA LEU A 217 8.48 14.14 -14.69
C LEU A 217 9.43 15.24 -14.24
N CYS A 218 9.12 16.49 -14.59
CA CYS A 218 9.73 17.66 -13.96
C CYS A 218 9.17 17.85 -12.55
N ARG A 219 9.80 18.70 -11.74
CA ARG A 219 9.42 18.88 -10.32
C ARG A 219 7.95 19.26 -10.15
N LYS A 220 7.48 20.21 -10.96
CA LYS A 220 6.08 20.66 -10.93
C LYS A 220 5.11 19.49 -11.14
N HIS A 221 5.23 18.79 -12.27
CA HIS A 221 4.31 17.69 -12.59
C HIS A 221 4.50 16.47 -11.68
N PHE A 222 5.67 16.28 -11.06
CA PHE A 222 5.83 15.25 -10.04
C PHE A 222 5.04 15.56 -8.77
N LEU A 223 5.07 16.81 -8.30
CA LEU A 223 4.32 17.21 -7.11
C LEU A 223 2.81 17.18 -7.34
N GLU A 224 2.37 17.39 -8.59
CA GLU A 224 0.98 17.24 -9.02
C GLU A 224 0.60 15.79 -9.37
N TRP A 225 1.57 14.86 -9.35
CA TRP A 225 1.32 13.47 -9.77
C TRP A 225 0.58 12.71 -8.68
N THR A 226 -0.47 11.99 -9.10
CA THR A 226 -1.17 11.04 -8.25
C THR A 226 -1.16 9.63 -8.87
N PRO A 227 -1.19 8.56 -8.06
CA PRO A 227 -1.25 7.18 -8.55
C PRO A 227 -2.39 6.89 -9.51
N GLU A 228 -3.52 7.61 -9.40
CA GLU A 228 -4.66 7.44 -10.32
C GLU A 228 -4.33 7.87 -11.76
N LEU A 229 -3.27 8.68 -11.96
CA LEU A 229 -2.83 9.15 -13.28
C LEU A 229 -1.98 8.12 -14.05
N LEU A 230 -1.76 6.91 -13.51
CA LEU A 230 -1.10 5.82 -14.26
C LEU A 230 -1.79 5.51 -15.59
N GLY A 231 -3.09 5.81 -15.71
CA GLY A 231 -3.85 5.70 -16.96
C GLY A 231 -3.39 6.62 -18.09
N GLU A 232 -2.55 7.62 -17.82
CA GLU A 232 -2.08 8.58 -18.82
C GLU A 232 -0.87 8.07 -19.62
N ASP A 233 -0.08 7.14 -19.07
CA ASP A 233 1.03 6.51 -19.78
C ASP A 233 0.51 5.32 -20.62
N VAL A 234 -0.05 5.67 -21.78
CA VAL A 234 -0.65 4.72 -22.73
C VAL A 234 0.34 3.63 -23.13
N ASP A 235 1.62 3.97 -23.33
CA ASP A 235 2.65 3.02 -23.78
C ASP A 235 2.97 1.99 -22.69
N THR A 236 3.16 2.46 -21.45
CA THR A 236 3.35 1.58 -20.30
C THR A 236 2.16 0.67 -20.08
N MET A 237 0.93 1.19 -20.18
CA MET A 237 -0.28 0.38 -20.06
C MET A 237 -0.42 -0.65 -21.18
N ASN A 238 0.00 -0.32 -22.41
CA ASN A 238 0.02 -1.26 -23.52
C ASN A 238 1.06 -2.36 -23.31
N GLU A 239 2.26 -2.02 -22.84
CA GLU A 239 3.30 -3.00 -22.48
C GLU A 239 2.77 -3.99 -21.42
N LEU A 240 2.14 -3.50 -20.35
CA LEU A 240 1.54 -4.34 -19.32
C LEU A 240 0.43 -5.25 -19.87
N ARG A 241 -0.43 -4.73 -20.75
CA ARG A 241 -1.48 -5.53 -21.42
C ARG A 241 -0.87 -6.61 -22.30
N ASP A 242 0.19 -6.31 -23.03
CA ASP A 242 0.89 -7.31 -23.86
C ASP A 242 1.49 -8.42 -22.99
N LEU A 243 2.12 -8.08 -21.87
CA LEU A 243 2.60 -9.05 -20.88
C LEU A 243 1.46 -9.92 -20.34
N VAL A 244 0.33 -9.32 -19.98
CA VAL A 244 -0.87 -10.04 -19.53
C VAL A 244 -1.44 -10.95 -20.63
N ASN A 245 -1.51 -10.49 -21.86
CA ASN A 245 -1.97 -11.30 -23.01
C ASN A 245 -1.08 -12.54 -23.19
N ARG A 246 0.24 -12.39 -23.06
CA ARG A 246 1.16 -13.54 -23.07
C ARG A 246 0.94 -14.46 -21.87
N ALA A 247 0.86 -13.91 -20.66
CA ALA A 247 0.68 -14.70 -19.43
C ALA A 247 -0.62 -15.48 -19.43
N THR A 248 -1.69 -14.88 -19.95
CA THR A 248 -3.01 -15.48 -20.03
C THR A 248 -3.18 -16.36 -21.26
N SER A 249 -2.26 -16.37 -22.23
CA SER A 249 -2.35 -17.27 -23.40
C SER A 249 -2.34 -18.77 -23.03
N LYS A 250 -1.82 -19.10 -21.84
CA LYS A 250 -1.76 -20.44 -21.28
C LYS A 250 -2.76 -20.59 -20.13
N ARG A 251 -3.09 -21.84 -19.79
CA ARG A 251 -3.91 -22.17 -18.63
C ARG A 251 -3.17 -21.81 -17.34
N TRP A 252 -3.86 -21.14 -16.42
CA TRP A 252 -3.34 -20.88 -15.08
C TRP A 252 -3.66 -22.02 -14.13
N HIS A 253 -2.90 -22.11 -13.04
CA HIS A 253 -3.04 -23.15 -12.04
C HIS A 253 -3.20 -22.53 -10.65
N ARG A 254 -4.17 -23.02 -9.88
CA ARG A 254 -4.24 -22.76 -8.44
C ARG A 254 -2.99 -23.32 -7.76
N GLN A 255 -2.45 -22.59 -6.80
CA GLN A 255 -1.24 -22.93 -6.07
C GLN A 255 -1.55 -23.43 -4.66
N THR A 256 -2.63 -22.93 -4.06
CA THR A 256 -3.02 -23.27 -2.69
C THR A 256 -4.28 -24.14 -2.62
N ASP A 257 -4.39 -24.95 -1.56
CA ASP A 257 -5.57 -25.77 -1.29
C ASP A 257 -6.80 -24.91 -0.97
N ILE A 258 -6.62 -23.79 -0.27
CA ILE A 258 -7.71 -22.87 0.06
C ILE A 258 -8.30 -22.21 -1.18
N MET A 259 -7.47 -21.80 -2.16
CA MET A 259 -7.94 -21.38 -3.48
C MET A 259 -8.71 -22.50 -4.16
N GLY A 260 -8.25 -23.74 -4.02
CA GLY A 260 -8.93 -24.91 -4.54
C GLY A 260 -10.35 -25.08 -4.01
N ARG A 261 -10.50 -25.03 -2.68
CA ARG A 261 -11.80 -25.07 -1.98
C ARG A 261 -12.70 -23.90 -2.42
N ALA A 262 -12.16 -22.68 -2.46
CA ALA A 262 -12.89 -21.49 -2.89
C ALA A 262 -13.44 -21.63 -4.32
N MET A 263 -12.64 -22.16 -5.26
CA MET A 263 -13.07 -22.43 -6.63
C MET A 263 -14.11 -23.55 -6.72
N GLU A 264 -14.00 -24.59 -5.90
CA GLU A 264 -14.95 -25.71 -5.88
C GLU A 264 -16.34 -25.27 -5.41
N LEU A 265 -16.42 -24.44 -4.37
CA LEU A 265 -17.67 -23.82 -3.93
C LEU A 265 -18.36 -23.05 -5.06
N ARG A 266 -17.58 -22.33 -5.88
CA ARG A 266 -18.06 -21.59 -7.05
C ARG A 266 -18.49 -22.45 -8.24
N LYS A 267 -18.00 -23.69 -8.36
CA LYS A 267 -18.30 -24.60 -9.47
C LYS A 267 -19.57 -25.42 -9.28
N SER A 268 -20.11 -25.46 -8.07
CA SER A 268 -21.30 -26.26 -7.70
C SER A 268 -22.57 -25.94 -8.52
N GLY A 269 -22.53 -24.98 -9.44
CA GLY A 269 -23.62 -24.67 -10.37
C GLY A 269 -24.71 -23.82 -9.75
N GLU A 270 -24.60 -23.50 -8.47
CA GLU A 270 -25.43 -22.47 -7.84
C GLU A 270 -25.06 -21.12 -8.45
N ALA A 271 -26.03 -20.52 -9.14
CA ALA A 271 -25.85 -19.23 -9.78
C ALA A 271 -25.45 -18.11 -8.80
N ASN A 272 -25.50 -18.36 -7.48
CA ASN A 272 -25.12 -17.47 -6.39
C ASN A 272 -24.47 -18.30 -5.26
N VAL A 273 -23.14 -18.28 -5.12
CA VAL A 273 -22.53 -18.77 -3.88
C VAL A 273 -22.83 -17.74 -2.80
N PRO A 274 -23.52 -18.11 -1.71
CA PRO A 274 -23.90 -17.18 -0.67
C PRO A 274 -22.68 -16.65 0.10
N ALA A 275 -22.78 -15.43 0.62
CA ALA A 275 -21.74 -14.81 1.44
C ALA A 275 -21.34 -15.65 2.66
N SER A 276 -22.25 -16.50 3.14
CA SER A 276 -21.99 -17.46 4.22
C SER A 276 -20.90 -18.49 3.90
N GLN A 277 -20.62 -18.76 2.62
CA GLN A 277 -19.61 -19.71 2.19
C GLN A 277 -18.32 -19.02 1.72
N ILE A 278 -18.44 -17.94 0.94
CA ILE A 278 -17.30 -17.18 0.43
C ILE A 278 -17.60 -15.69 0.40
N VAL A 279 -16.67 -14.87 0.90
CA VAL A 279 -16.77 -13.41 0.90
C VAL A 279 -15.42 -12.79 0.59
N ASN A 280 -15.42 -11.67 -0.13
CA ASN A 280 -14.23 -10.88 -0.42
C ASN A 280 -14.13 -9.77 0.62
N ILE A 281 -12.93 -9.53 1.14
CA ILE A 281 -12.67 -8.57 2.21
C ILE A 281 -11.56 -7.62 1.81
N ASP A 282 -11.72 -6.38 2.25
CA ASP A 282 -10.67 -5.38 2.35
C ASP A 282 -10.98 -4.48 3.55
N LEU A 283 -9.96 -3.87 4.15
CA LEU A 283 -10.11 -2.93 5.27
C LEU A 283 -9.27 -1.67 5.05
N GLU A 284 -9.82 -0.52 5.43
CA GLU A 284 -8.99 0.65 5.71
C GLU A 284 -8.54 0.59 7.17
N THR A 285 -7.22 0.62 7.43
CA THR A 285 -6.67 0.44 8.78
C THR A 285 -5.54 1.40 9.10
N LYS A 286 -5.38 1.75 10.37
CA LYS A 286 -4.16 2.38 10.85
C LYS A 286 -3.11 1.30 11.10
N ILE A 287 -2.18 1.13 10.16
CA ILE A 287 -1.17 0.06 10.18
C ILE A 287 -0.47 -0.10 11.55
N HIS A 288 -0.15 0.99 12.24
CA HIS A 288 0.57 0.95 13.51
C HIS A 288 -0.28 0.60 14.73
N SER A 289 -1.50 1.15 14.82
CA SER A 289 -2.43 0.84 15.92
C SER A 289 -3.32 -0.36 15.63
N ARG A 290 -3.29 -0.87 14.40
CA ARG A 290 -4.18 -1.91 13.86
C ARG A 290 -5.66 -1.56 14.02
N GLU A 291 -5.97 -0.27 14.19
CA GLU A 291 -7.34 0.22 14.25
C GLU A 291 -7.99 0.03 12.89
N VAL A 292 -9.09 -0.70 12.87
CA VAL A 292 -9.93 -0.85 11.68
C VAL A 292 -10.76 0.41 11.58
N LEU A 293 -10.66 1.16 10.48
CA LEU A 293 -11.39 2.41 10.25
C LEU A 293 -12.62 2.21 9.36
N GLN A 294 -12.51 1.32 8.37
CA GLN A 294 -13.59 0.93 7.47
C GLN A 294 -13.54 -0.57 7.23
N VAL A 295 -14.72 -1.19 7.15
CA VAL A 295 -14.89 -2.59 6.75
C VAL A 295 -15.62 -2.65 5.42
N GLY A 296 -15.04 -3.31 4.43
CA GLY A 296 -15.65 -3.59 3.15
C GLY A 296 -15.74 -5.09 2.88
N LEU A 297 -16.96 -5.60 2.71
CA LEU A 297 -17.23 -6.98 2.32
C LEU A 297 -18.09 -7.03 1.07
N ALA A 298 -17.69 -7.86 0.11
CA ALA A 298 -18.46 -8.13 -1.09
C ALA A 298 -18.63 -9.63 -1.32
N ASP A 299 -19.81 -10.05 -1.77
CA ASP A 299 -20.07 -11.46 -2.09
C ASP A 299 -19.28 -11.93 -3.33
N SER A 300 -19.44 -13.20 -3.71
CA SER A 300 -18.77 -13.78 -4.88
C SER A 300 -19.06 -13.08 -6.22
N LYS A 301 -20.10 -12.24 -6.29
CA LYS A 301 -20.50 -11.44 -7.45
C LYS A 301 -20.10 -9.98 -7.37
N GLY A 302 -19.56 -9.54 -6.23
CA GLY A 302 -19.27 -8.14 -5.97
C GLY A 302 -20.48 -7.35 -5.44
N ALA A 303 -21.57 -8.00 -5.02
CA ALA A 303 -22.62 -7.28 -4.31
C ALA A 303 -22.16 -6.94 -2.90
N ALA A 304 -22.47 -5.73 -2.43
CA ALA A 304 -22.08 -5.27 -1.10
C ALA A 304 -22.78 -6.12 -0.01
N VAL A 305 -21.98 -6.66 0.90
CA VAL A 305 -22.44 -7.47 2.05
C VAL A 305 -22.38 -6.64 3.33
N LEU A 306 -21.29 -5.89 3.50
CA LEU A 306 -21.06 -4.96 4.60
C LEU A 306 -20.18 -3.82 4.09
N ASP A 307 -20.57 -2.59 4.37
CA ASP A 307 -19.76 -1.41 4.11
C ASP A 307 -20.05 -0.39 5.20
N CYS A 308 -19.12 -0.26 6.14
CA CYS A 308 -19.29 0.64 7.28
C CYS A 308 -17.98 1.25 7.73
N LEU A 309 -18.07 2.46 8.25
CA LEU A 309 -17.06 3.00 9.17
C LEU A 309 -17.21 2.33 10.53
N THR A 310 -16.12 2.19 11.25
CA THR A 310 -16.12 1.57 12.58
C THR A 310 -16.22 2.60 13.70
N ARG A 311 -16.79 2.15 14.83
CA ARG A 311 -16.81 2.86 16.10
C ARG A 311 -16.45 1.90 17.22
N TYR A 312 -15.37 2.20 17.93
CA TYR A 312 -14.95 1.44 19.10
C TYR A 312 -15.81 1.83 20.31
N SER A 313 -16.10 0.87 21.17
CA SER A 313 -16.78 1.11 22.45
C SER A 313 -15.89 1.94 23.38
N GLU A 314 -16.51 2.68 24.30
CA GLU A 314 -15.77 3.43 25.32
C GLU A 314 -14.89 2.49 26.15
N GLY A 315 -13.60 2.84 26.30
CA GLY A 315 -12.62 2.04 27.04
C GLY A 315 -11.98 0.90 26.24
N VAL A 316 -12.51 0.55 25.06
CA VAL A 316 -11.82 -0.36 24.13
C VAL A 316 -10.80 0.46 23.36
N THR A 317 -9.54 0.31 23.74
CA THR A 317 -8.45 0.90 22.95
C THR A 317 -8.17 -0.08 21.83
N ALA A 318 -8.22 0.38 20.56
CA ALA A 318 -7.74 -0.43 19.44
C ALA A 318 -6.39 -1.05 19.81
N PRO A 319 -6.10 -2.29 19.41
CA PRO A 319 -4.94 -3.06 19.86
C PRO A 319 -3.63 -2.39 19.44
N SER A 320 -3.26 -1.35 20.18
CA SER A 320 -2.00 -0.64 20.11
C SER A 320 -0.98 -1.60 20.66
N VAL A 321 -0.10 -2.06 19.77
CA VAL A 321 0.87 -3.12 20.07
C VAL A 321 1.90 -2.69 21.13
N SER A 322 1.84 -1.45 21.64
CA SER A 322 2.70 -0.99 22.72
C SER A 322 2.21 0.30 23.37
N SER A 323 2.52 0.46 24.66
CA SER A 323 2.46 1.72 25.42
C SER A 323 3.44 2.80 24.93
N SER A 324 3.97 2.66 23.71
CA SER A 324 4.95 3.54 23.08
C SER A 324 4.34 4.36 21.94
N SER A 325 3.01 4.50 21.91
CA SER A 325 2.28 5.29 20.94
C SER A 325 2.73 6.75 21.04
N GLY A 326 3.78 7.08 20.30
CA GLY A 326 4.05 8.46 19.94
C GLY A 326 2.79 9.07 19.33
N PRO A 327 2.63 10.39 19.42
CA PRO A 327 1.48 11.06 18.83
C PRO A 327 1.36 10.65 17.35
N ALA A 328 0.13 10.39 16.91
CA ALA A 328 -0.15 10.05 15.51
C ALA A 328 0.50 11.10 14.60
N THR A 329 1.18 10.64 13.56
CA THR A 329 1.77 11.54 12.56
C THR A 329 0.65 12.31 11.85
N TRP A 330 0.97 13.47 11.29
CA TRP A 330 0.01 14.26 10.54
C TRP A 330 -0.64 13.47 9.40
N ARG A 331 0.15 12.69 8.65
CA ARG A 331 -0.31 11.74 7.62
C ARG A 331 -1.35 10.75 8.12
N GLN A 332 -1.09 10.13 9.28
CA GLN A 332 -2.05 9.19 9.87
C GLN A 332 -3.37 9.88 10.20
N LYS A 333 -3.33 11.12 10.70
CA LYS A 333 -4.53 11.92 10.98
C LYS A 333 -5.25 12.32 9.70
N GLN A 334 -4.52 12.66 8.64
CA GLN A 334 -5.10 13.00 7.34
C GLN A 334 -5.74 11.79 6.67
N TYR A 335 -5.05 10.66 6.63
CA TYR A 335 -5.60 9.41 6.12
C TYR A 335 -6.84 9.00 6.91
N GLU A 336 -6.80 9.05 8.24
CA GLU A 336 -7.98 8.81 9.06
C GLU A 336 -9.12 9.78 8.74
N ARG A 337 -8.82 11.07 8.61
CA ARG A 337 -9.83 12.08 8.23
C ARG A 337 -10.43 11.77 6.86
N LYS A 338 -9.60 11.40 5.88
CA LYS A 338 -10.03 10.99 4.53
C LYS A 338 -10.98 9.80 4.61
N VAL A 339 -10.59 8.74 5.31
CA VAL A 339 -11.43 7.53 5.48
C VAL A 339 -12.74 7.87 6.19
N ARG A 340 -12.71 8.69 7.25
CA ARG A 340 -13.91 9.10 7.99
C ARG A 340 -14.87 9.97 7.17
N GLN A 341 -14.43 10.53 6.04
CA GLN A 341 -15.28 11.29 5.11
C GLN A 341 -15.98 10.40 4.09
N TYR A 342 -15.65 9.11 4.01
CA TYR A 342 -16.31 8.21 3.07
C TYR A 342 -17.78 8.00 3.41
N SER A 343 -18.60 8.01 2.37
CA SER A 343 -20.01 7.62 2.45
C SER A 343 -20.09 6.10 2.32
N THR A 344 -20.62 5.45 3.36
CA THR A 344 -20.72 3.99 3.42
C THR A 344 -22.18 3.54 3.46
N VAL A 345 -22.49 2.39 2.86
CA VAL A 345 -23.87 1.87 2.73
C VAL A 345 -24.52 1.62 4.10
N ASN A 346 -23.75 1.23 5.10
CA ASN A 346 -24.24 0.94 6.45
C ASN A 346 -23.88 2.02 7.47
N GLY A 347 -23.30 3.14 7.05
CA GLY A 347 -22.90 4.23 7.92
C GLY A 347 -21.81 3.82 8.91
N THR A 348 -21.90 4.31 10.15
CA THR A 348 -20.97 3.95 11.22
C THR A 348 -21.56 2.85 12.11
N LEU A 349 -20.84 1.74 12.27
CA LEU A 349 -21.24 0.62 13.12
C LEU A 349 -20.22 0.38 14.23
N ASP A 350 -20.72 -0.03 15.40
CA ASP A 350 -19.91 -0.63 16.45
C ASP A 350 -19.69 -2.13 16.20
N ALA A 351 -18.89 -2.78 17.05
CA ALA A 351 -18.61 -4.22 16.94
C ALA A 351 -19.90 -5.06 16.96
N LYS A 352 -20.86 -4.72 17.83
CA LYS A 352 -22.16 -5.40 17.89
C LYS A 352 -22.93 -5.30 16.57
N GLY A 353 -22.96 -4.12 15.96
CA GLY A 353 -23.59 -3.85 14.67
C GLY A 353 -22.92 -4.63 13.54
N VAL A 354 -21.58 -4.66 13.51
CA VAL A 354 -20.81 -5.47 12.56
C VAL A 354 -21.13 -6.95 12.72
N VAL A 355 -21.09 -7.50 13.94
CA VAL A 355 -21.41 -8.91 14.23
C VAL A 355 -22.84 -9.27 13.83
N ALA A 356 -23.81 -8.38 14.10
CA ALA A 356 -25.20 -8.58 13.68
C ALA A 356 -25.32 -8.67 12.15
N LYS A 357 -24.59 -7.83 11.41
CA LYS A 357 -24.55 -7.85 9.94
C LYS A 357 -23.86 -9.10 9.39
N LEU A 358 -22.75 -9.52 9.98
CA LEU A 358 -22.06 -10.76 9.61
C LEU A 358 -23.00 -11.97 9.76
N ARG A 359 -23.64 -12.10 10.92
CA ARG A 359 -24.59 -13.18 11.20
C ARG A 359 -25.83 -13.14 10.30
N ALA A 360 -26.36 -11.95 10.01
CA ALA A 360 -27.49 -11.79 9.09
C ALA A 360 -27.18 -12.26 7.66
N ASN A 361 -25.91 -12.17 7.24
CA ASN A 361 -25.42 -12.70 5.96
C ASN A 361 -24.93 -14.15 6.05
N GLY A 362 -25.11 -14.81 7.21
CA GLY A 362 -24.69 -16.19 7.46
C GLY A 362 -23.18 -16.39 7.56
N ILE A 363 -22.38 -15.32 7.66
CA ILE A 363 -20.92 -15.40 7.81
C ILE A 363 -20.59 -15.97 9.19
N ASN A 364 -19.69 -16.96 9.23
CA ASN A 364 -19.30 -17.71 10.42
C ASN A 364 -17.88 -18.28 10.29
N LYS A 365 -17.46 -19.15 11.23
CA LYS A 365 -16.13 -19.77 11.30
C LYS A 365 -15.77 -20.71 10.14
N ASP A 366 -16.74 -21.13 9.34
CA ASP A 366 -16.51 -21.99 8.18
C ASP A 366 -16.45 -21.20 6.87
N THR A 367 -16.76 -19.89 6.90
CA THR A 367 -16.72 -19.01 5.73
C THR A 367 -15.28 -18.84 5.23
N ILE A 368 -15.08 -18.90 3.91
CA ILE A 368 -13.80 -18.59 3.28
C ILE A 368 -13.74 -17.10 2.94
N PHE A 369 -12.67 -16.42 3.36
CA PHE A 369 -12.40 -15.04 3.01
C PHE A 369 -11.42 -14.96 1.84
N VAL A 370 -11.66 -14.08 0.88
CA VAL A 370 -10.73 -13.81 -0.24
C VAL A 370 -10.22 -12.38 -0.10
N ALA A 371 -8.90 -12.20 -0.07
CA ALA A 371 -8.27 -10.89 0.10
C ALA A 371 -7.23 -10.62 -1.00
N TRP A 372 -7.11 -9.37 -1.44
CA TRP A 372 -6.02 -8.92 -2.31
C TRP A 372 -4.81 -8.44 -1.49
N ALA A 373 -4.17 -9.36 -0.78
CA ALA A 373 -3.04 -9.02 0.07
C ALA A 373 -1.93 -10.10 0.02
N THR A 374 -0.75 -9.79 0.57
CA THR A 374 0.34 -10.75 0.77
C THR A 374 0.21 -11.51 2.10
N TRP A 375 -0.55 -10.96 3.04
CA TRP A 375 -0.76 -11.48 4.40
C TRP A 375 -2.23 -11.32 4.78
N PRO A 376 -2.81 -12.19 5.62
CA PRO A 376 -4.24 -12.18 5.97
C PRO A 376 -4.60 -11.06 6.98
N PHE A 377 -3.97 -9.89 6.87
CA PHE A 377 -4.11 -8.82 7.87
C PHE A 377 -5.54 -8.27 7.92
N ASP A 378 -6.26 -8.22 6.80
CA ASP A 378 -7.64 -7.73 6.76
C ASP A 378 -8.54 -8.55 7.70
N LEU A 379 -8.62 -9.87 7.48
CA LEU A 379 -9.42 -10.73 8.35
C LEU A 379 -8.88 -10.72 9.79
N ARG A 380 -7.56 -10.79 9.95
CA ARG A 380 -6.93 -10.85 11.27
C ARG A 380 -7.22 -9.61 12.11
N TYR A 381 -7.15 -8.41 11.54
CA TYR A 381 -7.41 -7.17 12.26
C TYR A 381 -8.89 -7.00 12.58
N LEU A 382 -9.79 -7.37 11.66
CA LEU A 382 -11.22 -7.41 11.95
C LEU A 382 -11.52 -8.38 13.11
N ARG A 383 -10.95 -9.58 13.08
CA ARG A 383 -11.13 -10.58 14.14
C ARG A 383 -10.62 -10.10 15.49
N LEU A 384 -9.39 -9.57 15.55
CA LEU A 384 -8.82 -9.03 16.78
C LEU A 384 -9.68 -7.90 17.37
N TRP A 385 -10.16 -6.98 16.54
CA TRP A 385 -11.06 -5.92 17.01
C TRP A 385 -12.36 -6.50 17.61
N LEU A 386 -12.98 -7.47 16.94
CA LEU A 386 -14.20 -8.08 17.47
C LEU A 386 -13.95 -8.84 18.78
N GLU A 387 -12.82 -9.54 18.91
CA GLU A 387 -12.40 -10.23 20.12
C GLU A 387 -12.16 -9.25 21.29
N ASP A 388 -11.49 -8.12 21.03
CA ASP A 388 -11.26 -7.05 22.03
C ASP A 388 -12.59 -6.44 22.53
N GLU A 389 -13.64 -6.49 21.71
CA GLU A 389 -15.01 -6.06 22.03
C GLU A 389 -15.87 -7.21 22.61
N MET A 390 -15.23 -8.30 23.05
CA MET A 390 -15.87 -9.49 23.64
C MET A 390 -16.77 -10.28 22.69
N PHE A 391 -16.60 -10.12 21.37
CA PHE A 391 -17.25 -10.92 20.33
C PHE A 391 -16.30 -11.98 19.79
N GLU A 392 -15.99 -12.95 20.64
CA GLU A 392 -15.20 -14.12 20.27
C GLU A 392 -15.97 -15.00 19.27
N ASP A 393 -15.21 -15.84 18.55
CA ASP A 393 -15.77 -16.94 17.79
C ASP A 393 -16.71 -16.57 16.62
N VAL A 394 -16.66 -15.32 16.15
CA VAL A 394 -17.50 -14.83 15.03
C VAL A 394 -16.90 -15.16 13.67
N LEU A 395 -15.58 -14.97 13.54
CA LEU A 395 -14.84 -15.05 12.27
C LEU A 395 -13.91 -16.27 12.28
N PRO A 396 -13.57 -16.81 11.09
CA PRO A 396 -12.69 -17.96 10.98
C PRO A 396 -11.23 -17.60 11.31
N GLY A 397 -10.40 -18.64 11.46
CA GLY A 397 -8.94 -18.52 11.54
C GLY A 397 -8.29 -18.09 10.21
N ASP A 398 -6.98 -17.80 10.25
CA ASP A 398 -6.22 -17.36 9.07
C ASP A 398 -6.13 -18.46 8.00
N GLU A 399 -6.33 -19.73 8.37
CA GLU A 399 -6.37 -20.89 7.47
C GLU A 399 -7.53 -20.86 6.46
N ASN A 400 -8.57 -20.06 6.73
CA ASN A 400 -9.71 -19.87 5.82
C ASN A 400 -9.58 -18.57 4.99
N VAL A 401 -8.38 -18.01 4.87
CA VAL A 401 -8.11 -16.86 4.00
C VAL A 401 -7.40 -17.30 2.72
N CYS A 402 -8.02 -17.01 1.58
CA CYS A 402 -7.45 -17.15 0.25
C CYS A 402 -6.76 -15.85 -0.17
N MET A 403 -5.42 -15.87 -0.23
CA MET A 403 -4.61 -14.73 -0.65
C MET A 403 -4.54 -14.64 -2.18
N LEU A 404 -5.51 -13.96 -2.80
CA LEU A 404 -5.66 -13.96 -4.27
C LEU A 404 -4.44 -13.37 -4.99
N MET A 405 -3.81 -12.35 -4.41
CA MET A 405 -2.63 -11.73 -5.01
C MET A 405 -1.45 -12.71 -5.14
N HIS A 406 -1.30 -13.67 -4.21
CA HIS A 406 -0.26 -14.70 -4.26
C HIS A 406 -0.46 -15.64 -5.47
N GLU A 407 -1.71 -16.01 -5.74
CA GLU A 407 -2.10 -16.87 -6.86
C GLU A 407 -1.78 -16.22 -8.21
N PHE A 408 -2.06 -14.92 -8.35
CA PHE A 408 -1.66 -14.14 -9.52
C PHE A 408 -0.13 -14.03 -9.64
N ARG A 409 0.57 -13.71 -8.55
CA ARG A 409 2.04 -13.55 -8.53
C ARG A 409 2.75 -14.79 -9.07
N ILE A 410 2.38 -15.97 -8.58
CA ILE A 410 2.99 -17.23 -9.00
C ILE A 410 2.69 -17.52 -10.48
N ASN A 411 1.45 -17.33 -10.93
CA ASN A 411 1.12 -17.57 -12.33
C ASN A 411 1.87 -16.61 -13.27
N PHE A 412 2.02 -15.34 -12.92
CA PHE A 412 2.88 -14.42 -13.69
C PHE A 412 4.34 -14.86 -13.70
N LYS A 413 4.90 -15.23 -12.54
CA LYS A 413 6.28 -15.74 -12.44
C LYS A 413 6.48 -16.97 -13.32
N ASN A 414 5.55 -17.92 -13.29
CA ASN A 414 5.63 -19.16 -14.06
C ASN A 414 5.51 -18.94 -15.58
N MET A 415 4.68 -17.97 -15.99
CA MET A 415 4.41 -17.74 -17.42
C MET A 415 5.39 -16.77 -18.08
N LEU A 416 5.90 -15.80 -17.32
CA LEU A 416 6.72 -14.71 -17.85
C LEU A 416 8.14 -14.64 -17.27
N GLY A 417 8.42 -15.35 -16.18
CA GLY A 417 9.66 -15.23 -15.40
C GLY A 417 9.58 -14.20 -14.28
N THR A 418 10.61 -14.17 -13.41
CA THR A 418 10.69 -13.27 -12.24
C THR A 418 10.94 -11.80 -12.59
N THR A 419 11.52 -11.53 -13.76
CA THR A 419 11.96 -10.19 -14.20
C THR A 419 11.32 -9.79 -15.54
N CYS A 420 10.01 -10.02 -15.68
CA CYS A 420 9.30 -9.90 -16.96
C CYS A 420 8.91 -8.48 -17.39
N TYR A 421 9.04 -7.47 -16.53
CA TYR A 421 8.66 -6.09 -16.83
C TYR A 421 9.83 -5.15 -16.55
N ARG A 422 10.51 -4.68 -17.61
CA ARG A 422 11.69 -3.79 -17.51
C ARG A 422 12.74 -4.25 -16.47
N GLY A 423 13.02 -5.56 -16.46
CA GLY A 423 13.95 -6.19 -15.51
C GLY A 423 13.40 -6.40 -14.09
N LYS A 424 12.09 -6.23 -13.89
CA LYS A 424 11.39 -6.31 -12.60
C LYS A 424 10.26 -7.34 -12.64
N ALA A 425 9.77 -7.70 -11.46
CA ALA A 425 8.55 -8.49 -11.32
C ALA A 425 7.35 -7.75 -11.93
N PHE A 426 6.36 -8.52 -12.36
CA PHE A 426 5.11 -7.95 -12.87
C PHE A 426 4.40 -7.15 -11.76
N PRO A 427 3.93 -5.91 -12.00
CA PRO A 427 3.22 -5.14 -11.00
C PRO A 427 1.83 -5.72 -10.75
N ILE A 428 1.58 -6.19 -9.53
CA ILE A 428 0.32 -6.85 -9.13
C ILE A 428 -0.46 -6.07 -8.08
N SER A 429 -0.19 -4.78 -7.90
CA SER A 429 -1.07 -3.97 -7.05
C SER A 429 -2.48 -3.95 -7.67
N LEU A 430 -3.51 -3.96 -6.84
CA LEU A 430 -4.90 -3.98 -7.31
C LEU A 430 -5.21 -2.79 -8.25
N PRO A 431 -4.81 -1.54 -7.93
CA PRO A 431 -5.03 -0.39 -8.81
C PRO A 431 -4.46 -0.57 -10.22
N VAL A 432 -3.28 -1.19 -10.35
CA VAL A 432 -2.63 -1.42 -11.64
C VAL A 432 -3.29 -2.58 -12.36
N LEU A 433 -3.37 -3.73 -11.70
CA LEU A 433 -3.76 -4.97 -12.37
C LEU A 433 -5.24 -4.98 -12.75
N PHE A 434 -6.09 -4.40 -11.91
CA PHE A 434 -7.50 -4.25 -12.22
C PHE A 434 -7.69 -3.42 -13.49
N VAL A 435 -6.99 -2.30 -13.63
CA VAL A 435 -7.02 -1.46 -14.83
C VAL A 435 -6.46 -2.19 -16.06
N VAL A 436 -5.40 -2.99 -15.91
CA VAL A 436 -4.84 -3.76 -17.04
C VAL A 436 -5.88 -4.74 -17.60
N PHE A 437 -6.65 -5.40 -16.74
CA PHE A 437 -7.67 -6.36 -17.16
C PHE A 437 -9.00 -5.73 -17.56
N PHE A 438 -9.51 -4.77 -16.81
CA PHE A 438 -10.87 -4.23 -16.97
C PHE A 438 -10.92 -2.86 -17.65
N GLY A 439 -9.76 -2.21 -17.81
CA GLY A 439 -9.64 -0.87 -18.38
C GLY A 439 -10.02 0.25 -17.41
N ASN A 440 -9.58 1.47 -17.74
CA ASN A 440 -9.87 2.69 -16.95
C ASN A 440 -11.34 3.13 -16.98
N THR A 441 -12.16 2.52 -17.85
CA THR A 441 -13.57 2.88 -18.01
C THR A 441 -14.50 2.04 -17.14
N HIS A 442 -13.95 1.07 -16.40
CA HIS A 442 -14.72 0.26 -15.48
C HIS A 442 -15.16 1.11 -14.28
N ASP A 443 -16.38 0.93 -13.78
CA ASP A 443 -16.97 1.79 -12.74
C ASP A 443 -16.25 1.72 -11.38
N LEU A 444 -15.48 0.65 -11.16
CA LEU A 444 -14.63 0.47 -9.98
C LEU A 444 -13.20 0.99 -10.16
N ALA A 445 -12.76 1.29 -11.39
CA ALA A 445 -11.39 1.75 -11.62
C ALA A 445 -11.18 3.15 -10.99
N GLY A 446 -10.05 3.34 -10.31
CA GLY A 446 -9.71 4.60 -9.64
C GLY A 446 -10.47 4.85 -8.34
N ARG A 447 -11.23 3.88 -7.82
CA ARG A 447 -11.93 3.98 -6.54
C ARG A 447 -11.26 3.20 -5.40
N ASN A 448 -9.95 2.96 -5.54
CA ASN A 448 -9.17 2.23 -4.54
C ASN A 448 -9.01 3.07 -3.26
N HIS A 449 -8.58 2.44 -2.17
CA HIS A 449 -8.56 3.02 -0.81
C HIS A 449 -9.95 3.30 -0.26
N HIS A 450 -10.93 2.52 -0.71
CA HIS A 450 -12.25 2.47 -0.11
C HIS A 450 -12.62 0.99 -0.04
N ALA A 451 -12.54 0.44 1.18
CA ALA A 451 -12.59 -0.99 1.45
C ALA A 451 -13.68 -1.75 0.65
N LEU A 452 -14.91 -1.23 0.54
CA LEU A 452 -15.94 -1.90 -0.25
C LEU A 452 -15.57 -2.03 -1.73
N TYR A 453 -15.06 -0.98 -2.37
CA TYR A 453 -14.71 -1.02 -3.79
C TYR A 453 -13.52 -1.95 -4.04
N ASP A 454 -12.53 -1.97 -3.15
CA ASP A 454 -11.40 -2.90 -3.23
C ASP A 454 -11.84 -4.37 -3.04
N ALA A 455 -12.78 -4.63 -2.13
CA ALA A 455 -13.42 -5.95 -1.98
C ALA A 455 -14.21 -6.37 -3.23
N GLN A 456 -14.92 -5.43 -3.88
CA GLN A 456 -15.65 -5.68 -5.12
C GLN A 456 -14.72 -5.94 -6.31
N GLN A 457 -13.63 -5.18 -6.43
CA GLN A 457 -12.58 -5.44 -7.40
C GLN A 457 -11.96 -6.82 -7.18
N THR A 458 -11.70 -7.20 -5.92
CA THR A 458 -11.20 -8.53 -5.54
C THR A 458 -12.16 -9.64 -5.99
N ALA A 459 -13.48 -9.46 -5.83
CA ALA A 459 -14.49 -10.41 -6.32
C ALA A 459 -14.43 -10.62 -7.84
N LEU A 460 -14.24 -9.54 -8.61
CA LEU A 460 -14.07 -9.61 -10.06
C LEU A 460 -12.74 -10.28 -10.45
N MET A 461 -11.66 -9.96 -9.73
CA MET A 461 -10.35 -10.61 -9.93
C MET A 461 -10.41 -12.11 -9.64
N MET A 462 -11.16 -12.55 -8.62
CA MET A 462 -11.38 -13.97 -8.33
C MET A 462 -12.17 -14.67 -9.45
N THR A 463 -13.17 -13.98 -10.00
CA THR A 463 -13.96 -14.48 -11.15
C THR A 463 -13.08 -14.64 -12.39
N LEU A 464 -12.25 -13.64 -12.66
CA LEU A 464 -11.25 -13.69 -13.72
C LEU A 464 -10.27 -14.85 -13.51
N PHE A 465 -9.77 -15.05 -12.29
CA PHE A 465 -8.84 -16.14 -11.98
C PHE A 465 -9.45 -17.52 -12.28
N ASP A 466 -10.70 -17.78 -11.88
CA ASP A 466 -11.38 -19.05 -12.20
C ASP A 466 -11.47 -19.27 -13.72
N ASP A 467 -11.77 -18.23 -14.49
CA ASP A 467 -11.80 -18.32 -15.95
C ASP A 467 -10.40 -18.55 -16.55
N LEU A 468 -9.36 -17.91 -16.01
CA LEU A 468 -7.96 -18.11 -16.43
C LEU A 468 -7.45 -19.53 -16.16
N CYS A 469 -7.97 -20.19 -15.13
CA CYS A 469 -7.72 -21.59 -14.82
C CYS A 469 -8.41 -22.59 -15.77
N ARG A 470 -9.32 -22.14 -16.64
CA ARG A 470 -9.88 -22.94 -17.73
C ARG A 470 -8.96 -22.93 -18.94
N ARG A 471 -9.12 -23.89 -19.85
CA ARG A 471 -8.32 -23.88 -21.09
C ARG A 471 -8.68 -22.63 -21.90
N PRO A 472 -7.75 -22.01 -22.64
CA PRO A 472 -8.01 -20.77 -23.37
C PRO A 472 -9.25 -20.79 -24.28
N HIS A 473 -9.61 -21.94 -24.87
CA HIS A 473 -10.81 -22.07 -25.70
C HIS A 473 -12.12 -22.15 -24.90
N GLU A 474 -12.08 -22.60 -23.64
CA GLU A 474 -13.23 -22.77 -22.72
C GLU A 474 -13.58 -21.49 -21.94
N ARG A 475 -12.73 -20.46 -22.02
CA ARG A 475 -12.90 -19.20 -21.29
C ARG A 475 -14.10 -18.41 -21.79
N VAL A 476 -14.97 -18.00 -20.87
CA VAL A 476 -16.21 -17.26 -21.17
C VAL A 476 -16.10 -15.83 -20.66
N PHE A 477 -15.66 -15.64 -19.42
CA PHE A 477 -15.62 -14.32 -18.79
C PHE A 477 -14.59 -13.41 -19.47
N PHE A 478 -13.36 -13.90 -19.65
CA PHE A 478 -12.28 -13.17 -20.30
C PHE A 478 -12.60 -12.78 -21.76
N LYS A 479 -13.38 -13.61 -22.47
CA LYS A 479 -13.80 -13.34 -23.85
C LYS A 479 -15.06 -12.48 -23.96
N GLY A 480 -15.99 -12.63 -23.03
CA GLY A 480 -17.35 -12.07 -23.08
C GLY A 480 -17.52 -10.71 -22.39
N CYS A 481 -16.75 -10.41 -21.33
CA CYS A 481 -16.94 -9.19 -20.52
C CYS A 481 -16.39 -7.91 -21.14
N GLY A 482 -16.06 -7.87 -22.43
CA GLY A 482 -15.47 -6.68 -23.04
C GLY A 482 -14.05 -6.38 -22.54
N VAL A 483 -13.44 -7.24 -21.72
CA VAL A 483 -12.00 -7.25 -21.38
C VAL A 483 -11.12 -7.18 -22.64
N THR A 484 -11.60 -7.75 -23.75
CA THR A 484 -10.97 -7.66 -25.08
C THR A 484 -11.48 -6.52 -25.97
N LYS A 485 -12.64 -5.92 -25.66
CA LYS A 485 -13.16 -4.73 -26.36
C LYS A 485 -12.71 -3.46 -25.61
N MET A 486 -11.40 -3.24 -25.54
CA MET A 486 -10.81 -1.98 -25.05
C MET A 486 -11.01 -0.81 -26.04
N GLY A 487 -12.26 -0.61 -26.50
CA GLY A 487 -12.63 0.51 -27.35
C GLY A 487 -12.86 1.76 -26.52
N SER A 488 -12.29 2.89 -26.97
CA SER A 488 -12.24 4.21 -26.32
C SER A 488 -13.60 4.84 -25.98
N ARG A 489 -14.38 4.26 -25.08
CA ARG A 489 -15.52 4.96 -24.48
C ARG A 489 -15.00 5.88 -23.39
N LYS A 490 -14.63 7.10 -23.76
CA LYS A 490 -14.51 8.22 -22.80
C LYS A 490 -15.86 8.33 -22.09
N ARG A 491 -15.93 7.94 -20.81
CA ARG A 491 -17.08 8.24 -19.98
C ARG A 491 -16.87 9.66 -19.46
N GLN A 492 -17.66 10.59 -19.98
CA GLN A 492 -17.81 11.90 -19.36
C GLN A 492 -18.66 11.64 -18.10
N MET A 493 -18.08 11.81 -16.91
CA MET A 493 -18.86 11.84 -15.66
C MET A 493 -20.00 12.83 -15.86
N SER A 494 -21.24 12.40 -15.56
CA SER A 494 -22.36 13.32 -15.68
C SER A 494 -22.18 14.41 -14.62
N ILE A 495 -22.55 15.64 -14.96
CA ILE A 495 -22.48 16.77 -14.02
C ILE A 495 -23.32 16.45 -12.77
N GLU A 496 -24.37 15.65 -12.88
CA GLU A 496 -25.15 15.20 -11.73
C GLU A 496 -24.37 14.28 -10.77
N GLU A 497 -23.53 13.36 -11.27
CA GLU A 497 -22.67 12.52 -10.42
C GLU A 497 -21.62 13.37 -9.67
N SER A 498 -21.05 14.38 -10.32
CA SER A 498 -20.12 15.32 -9.68
C SER A 498 -20.81 16.18 -8.62
N LEU A 499 -22.03 16.66 -8.89
CA LEU A 499 -22.79 17.51 -7.96
C LEU A 499 -23.37 16.72 -6.77
N ALA A 500 -23.68 15.44 -6.95
CA ALA A 500 -24.09 14.55 -5.86
C ALA A 500 -22.96 14.31 -4.84
N LEU A 501 -21.70 14.36 -5.27
CA LEU A 501 -20.53 14.26 -4.38
C LEU A 501 -20.23 15.59 -3.66
N MET A 502 -20.67 16.72 -4.20
CA MET A 502 -20.44 18.06 -3.61
C MET A 502 -21.61 18.60 -2.78
N SER A 503 -22.72 17.87 -2.68
CA SER A 503 -23.87 18.30 -1.88
C SER A 503 -23.61 18.04 -0.39
N ILE A 504 -22.97 19.00 0.26
CA ILE A 504 -22.90 19.09 1.71
C ILE A 504 -24.35 19.11 2.25
N PRO A 505 -24.74 18.21 3.16
CA PRO A 505 -26.07 18.23 3.75
C PRO A 505 -26.28 19.58 4.43
N LYS A 506 -27.19 20.39 3.90
CA LYS A 506 -27.66 21.62 4.57
C LYS A 506 -28.19 21.20 5.93
N ARG A 507 -27.46 21.55 7.00
CA ARG A 507 -27.99 21.51 8.36
C ARG A 507 -29.25 22.36 8.36
N VAL A 508 -30.41 21.71 8.42
CA VAL A 508 -31.67 22.35 8.74
C VAL A 508 -31.49 22.92 10.14
N ARG A 509 -31.28 24.24 10.24
CA ARG A 509 -31.42 24.94 11.51
C ARG A 509 -32.89 24.81 11.88
N HIS A 510 -33.19 23.94 12.85
CA HIS A 510 -34.45 23.99 13.56
C HIS A 510 -34.48 25.35 14.26
N HIS A 511 -35.30 26.25 13.73
CA HIS A 511 -35.79 27.40 14.47
C HIS A 511 -36.65 26.81 15.58
N TYR A 512 -36.19 26.92 16.83
CA TYR A 512 -37.11 26.80 17.95
C TYR A 512 -37.90 28.10 17.94
N ASP A 513 -39.19 27.99 17.64
CA ASP A 513 -40.14 29.04 17.98
C ASP A 513 -40.31 28.97 19.51
N GLU A 514 -39.94 30.05 20.18
CA GLU A 514 -40.22 30.27 21.59
C GLU A 514 -41.72 30.48 21.72
N ASP A 515 -42.44 29.47 22.20
CA ASP A 515 -43.82 29.64 22.65
C ASP A 515 -43.78 30.44 23.96
N GLU A 516 -44.35 31.65 23.90
CA GLU A 516 -44.64 32.51 25.04
C GLU A 516 -45.66 31.82 25.96
N ASP A 517 -45.25 31.49 27.18
CA ASP A 517 -46.15 31.08 28.25
C ASP A 517 -47.01 32.29 28.68
N GLU A 518 -48.28 32.29 28.29
CA GLU A 518 -49.30 33.18 28.86
C GLU A 518 -49.66 32.73 30.28
N ASP A 519 -49.39 33.60 31.24
CA ASP A 519 -49.97 33.58 32.58
C ASP A 519 -51.51 33.72 32.51
N GLU A 520 -52.25 32.70 32.94
CA GLU A 520 -53.66 32.85 33.33
C GLU A 520 -53.86 32.46 34.80
N ASP A 521 -54.09 33.50 35.62
CA ASP A 521 -54.75 33.45 36.92
C ASP A 521 -56.20 32.97 36.79
N GLN A 522 -56.55 31.86 37.48
CA GLN A 522 -57.83 31.68 38.18
C GLN A 522 -57.87 30.49 39.14
#